data_AF-A0A5B7JFR3-F1
#
_entry.id   AF-A0A5B7JFR3-F1
#
_cell.length_a   1.000
_cell.length_b   1.000
_cell.length_c   1.000
_cell.angle_alpha   90.00
_cell.angle_beta   90.00
_cell.angle_gamma   90.00
#
_symmetry.space_group_name_H-M   'P 1'
#
loop_
_entity.id
_entity.type
_entity.pdbx_description
1 polymer ?
#
loop_
_entity_poly.entity_id
_entity_poly.type
_entity_poly.pdbx_seq_one_letter_code
_entity_poly.pdbx_strand_id
1 'polypeptide(L)'
;MDNAGQWSEEVSQLTMVNTTEQWVEESTRYRGEEPSLLDIILTKKPEPPPSIQYLSPMGRSDHVTLELEIQEEDGVSYTEDYKKRD
;
A
#
# COMPACT_ATOMS: atom_id res chain seq x y z
N MET A 1 1.44 26.50 -23.63
CA MET A 1 0.76 25.28 -23.14
C MET A 1 1.87 24.30 -22.85
N ASP A 2 2.22 24.18 -21.57
CA ASP A 2 3.38 23.42 -21.12
C ASP A 2 2.95 21.97 -20.86
N ASN A 3 3.17 21.12 -21.86
CA ASN A 3 2.83 19.71 -21.76
C ASN A 3 3.92 18.96 -20.96
N ALA A 4 5.13 19.52 -20.82
CA ALA A 4 6.27 18.83 -20.22
C ALA A 4 6.05 18.51 -18.74
N GLY A 5 5.36 19.39 -18.00
CA GLY A 5 4.95 19.13 -16.62
C GLY A 5 4.02 17.92 -16.50
N GLN A 6 3.00 17.84 -17.36
CA GLN A 6 2.04 16.73 -17.36
C GLN A 6 2.69 15.39 -17.74
N TRP A 7 3.58 15.38 -18.74
CA TRP A 7 4.36 14.19 -19.09
C TRP A 7 5.29 13.75 -17.96
N SER A 8 5.90 14.68 -17.22
CA SER A 8 6.78 14.35 -16.09
C SER A 8 6.03 13.72 -14.92
N GLU A 9 4.79 14.15 -14.68
CA GLU A 9 3.95 13.65 -13.60
C GLU A 9 3.37 12.27 -13.93
N GLU A 10 2.87 12.07 -15.16
CA GLU A 10 2.39 10.77 -15.63
C GLU A 10 3.52 9.72 -15.65
N VAL A 11 4.73 10.08 -16.11
CA VAL A 11 5.91 9.20 -16.09
C VAL A 11 6.38 8.93 -14.65
N SER A 12 6.29 9.91 -13.75
CA SER A 12 6.63 9.72 -12.33
C SER A 12 5.61 8.83 -11.63
N GLN A 13 4.32 8.98 -11.91
CA GLN A 13 3.27 8.10 -11.40
C GLN A 13 3.41 6.69 -11.97
N LEU A 14 3.67 6.55 -13.27
CA LEU A 14 3.92 5.26 -13.92
C LEU A 14 5.18 4.59 -13.36
N THR A 15 6.25 5.36 -13.11
CA THR A 15 7.47 4.87 -12.46
C THR A 15 7.16 4.45 -11.03
N MET A 16 6.40 5.25 -10.29
CA MET A 16 5.99 4.93 -8.92
C MET A 16 5.19 3.62 -8.89
N VAL A 17 4.18 3.47 -9.74
CA VAL A 17 3.38 2.25 -9.91
C VAL A 17 4.25 1.05 -10.33
N ASN A 18 5.27 1.27 -11.17
CA ASN A 18 6.24 0.23 -11.54
C ASN A 18 7.29 -0.06 -10.45
N THR A 19 7.48 0.83 -9.47
CA THR A 19 8.41 0.65 -8.33
C THR A 19 7.71 0.17 -7.05
N THR A 20 6.38 0.15 -7.03
CA THR A 20 5.61 -0.37 -5.91
C THR A 20 5.46 -1.89 -6.02
N GLU A 21 5.72 -2.58 -4.92
CA GLU A 21 5.50 -4.01 -4.77
C GLU A 21 4.21 -4.27 -3.97
N GLN A 22 3.43 -5.25 -4.40
CA GLN A 22 2.29 -5.79 -3.66
C GLN A 22 2.78 -6.87 -2.70
N TRP A 23 2.46 -6.74 -1.42
CA TRP A 23 2.93 -7.65 -0.36
C TRP A 23 1.92 -8.69 0.12
N VAL A 24 0.65 -8.56 -0.29
CA VAL A 24 -0.40 -9.49 0.14
C VAL A 24 -0.44 -10.69 -0.80
N GLU A 25 -0.20 -11.87 -0.24
CA GLU A 25 -0.13 -13.14 -0.96
C GLU A 25 -1.30 -14.06 -0.62
N GLU A 26 -1.85 -13.96 0.60
CA GLU A 26 -2.93 -14.82 1.06
C GLU A 26 -4.31 -14.20 0.84
N SER A 27 -5.35 -15.05 0.86
CA SER A 27 -6.73 -14.55 0.91
C SER A 27 -6.92 -13.73 2.18
N THR A 28 -7.59 -12.60 2.08
CA THR A 28 -7.76 -11.70 3.22
C THR A 28 -9.18 -11.77 3.76
N ARG A 29 -10.09 -12.45 3.07
CA ARG A 29 -11.48 -12.66 3.49
C ARG A 29 -11.78 -14.15 3.62
N TYR A 30 -12.28 -14.56 4.79
CA TYR A 30 -12.54 -15.98 5.10
C TYR A 30 -13.94 -16.29 5.63
N ARG A 31 -14.74 -15.28 6.01
CA ARG A 31 -16.15 -15.52 6.39
C ARG A 31 -17.07 -15.10 5.24
N GLY A 32 -17.91 -16.03 4.80
CA GLY A 32 -18.79 -15.83 3.64
C GLY A 32 -18.67 -17.01 2.66
N GLU A 33 -18.53 -16.68 1.37
CA GLU A 33 -18.31 -17.64 0.27
C GLU A 33 -16.83 -18.06 0.18
N GLU A 34 -16.28 -18.18 -1.02
CA GLU A 34 -14.92 -18.65 -1.28
C GLU A 34 -13.86 -17.64 -0.76
N PRO A 35 -12.74 -18.12 -0.18
CA PRO A 35 -11.64 -17.25 0.23
C PRO A 35 -11.19 -16.33 -0.91
N SER A 36 -11.04 -15.05 -0.62
CA SER A 36 -10.68 -14.04 -1.63
C SER A 36 -9.61 -13.08 -1.13
N LEU A 37 -8.72 -12.69 -2.03
CA LEU A 37 -7.71 -11.65 -1.83
C LEU A 37 -8.34 -10.31 -2.24
N LEU A 38 -8.85 -9.57 -1.24
CA LEU A 38 -9.55 -8.30 -1.45
C LEU A 38 -8.79 -7.11 -0.87
N ASP A 39 -7.85 -7.36 0.05
CA ASP A 39 -7.02 -6.33 0.66
C ASP A 39 -5.63 -6.35 0.00
N ILE A 40 -5.06 -5.15 -0.19
CA ILE A 40 -3.76 -4.96 -0.83
C ILE A 40 -2.90 -4.03 0.02
N ILE A 41 -1.60 -4.33 0.04
CA ILE A 41 -0.57 -3.48 0.63
C ILE A 41 0.42 -3.19 -0.49
N LEU A 42 0.52 -1.91 -0.86
CA LEU A 42 1.45 -1.42 -1.87
C LEU A 42 2.47 -0.51 -1.21
N THR A 43 3.75 -0.84 -1.36
CA THR A 43 4.85 0.01 -0.89
C THR A 43 5.89 0.12 -2.00
N LYS A 44 6.70 1.18 -2.01
CA LYS A 44 7.99 1.09 -2.73
C LYS A 44 8.78 -0.10 -2.17
N LYS A 45 9.55 -0.79 -3.01
CA LYS A 45 10.41 -1.91 -2.57
C LYS A 45 11.34 -1.44 -1.45
N PRO A 46 11.11 -1.83 -0.18
CA PRO A 46 11.96 -1.43 0.92
C PRO A 46 13.15 -2.40 1.01
N GLU A 47 14.28 -1.90 1.47
CA GLU A 47 15.44 -2.71 1.84
C GLU A 47 15.73 -2.49 3.33
N PRO A 48 15.52 -3.50 4.21
CA PRO A 48 15.09 -4.87 3.91
C PRO A 48 13.58 -5.01 3.59
N PRO A 49 13.14 -6.14 3.00
CA PRO A 49 11.73 -6.44 2.79
C PRO A 49 10.92 -6.36 4.10
N PRO A 50 9.65 -5.94 4.04
CA PRO A 50 8.83 -5.81 5.23
C PRO A 50 8.41 -7.19 5.75
N SER A 51 8.14 -7.28 7.05
CA SER A 51 7.52 -8.48 7.61
C SER A 51 6.00 -8.30 7.61
N ILE A 52 5.28 -9.32 7.11
CA ILE A 52 3.81 -9.33 7.08
C ILE A 52 3.28 -10.51 7.87
N GLN A 53 2.27 -10.26 8.71
CA GLN A 53 1.56 -11.28 9.48
C GLN A 53 0.07 -11.24 9.17
N TYR A 54 -0.53 -12.43 9.04
CA TYR A 54 -1.95 -12.63 8.78
C TYR A 54 -2.62 -13.10 10.07
N LEU A 55 -3.28 -12.18 10.77
CA LEU A 55 -3.95 -12.48 12.02
C LEU A 55 -5.41 -12.88 11.76
N SER A 56 -5.81 -14.04 12.30
CA SER A 56 -7.15 -14.59 12.12
C SER A 56 -8.25 -13.54 12.43
N PRO A 57 -9.35 -13.52 11.66
CA PRO A 57 -10.41 -12.53 11.85
C PRO A 57 -10.95 -12.54 13.28
N MET A 58 -10.64 -11.49 14.06
CA MET A 58 -11.12 -11.36 15.43
C MET A 58 -12.47 -10.64 15.45
N GLY A 59 -13.41 -11.14 16.26
CA GLY A 59 -14.71 -10.51 16.46
C GLY A 59 -15.66 -10.66 15.27
N ARG A 60 -16.18 -9.52 14.77
CA ARG A 60 -17.26 -9.49 13.75
C ARG A 60 -16.75 -9.33 12.31
N SER A 61 -15.47 -9.00 12.10
CA SER A 61 -14.90 -8.87 10.76
C SER A 61 -14.87 -10.23 10.05
N ASP A 62 -15.14 -10.21 8.74
CA ASP A 62 -14.89 -11.32 7.83
C ASP A 62 -13.50 -11.25 7.17
N HIS A 63 -12.80 -10.14 7.35
CA HIS A 63 -11.42 -9.92 6.89
C HIS A 63 -10.37 -10.25 7.97
N VAL A 64 -9.24 -10.79 7.52
CA VAL A 64 -7.98 -10.99 8.25
C VAL A 64 -7.40 -9.63 8.62
N THR A 65 -6.79 -9.55 9.79
CA THR A 65 -5.99 -8.37 10.15
C THR A 65 -4.58 -8.57 9.61
N LEU A 66 -4.15 -7.68 8.70
CA LEU A 66 -2.79 -7.65 8.19
C LEU A 66 -1.94 -6.75 9.09
N GLU A 67 -0.88 -7.30 9.65
CA GLU A 67 0.12 -6.54 10.41
C GLU A 67 1.41 -6.47 9.59
N LEU A 68 1.89 -5.26 9.36
CA LEU A 68 3.04 -4.98 8.50
C LEU A 68 4.08 -4.19 9.28
N GLU A 69 5.30 -4.71 9.35
CA GLU A 69 6.46 -4.01 9.90
C GLU A 69 7.35 -3.56 8.74
N ILE A 70 7.51 -2.24 8.58
CA ILE A 70 8.40 -1.62 7.61
C ILE A 70 9.41 -0.76 8.37
N GLN A 71 10.68 -0.78 7.96
CA GLN A 71 11.67 0.17 8.46
C GLN A 71 11.46 1.54 7.82
N GLU A 72 11.47 2.59 8.64
CA GLU A 72 11.46 3.96 8.13
C GLU A 72 12.77 4.26 7.38
N GLU A 73 12.64 4.85 6.19
CA GLU A 73 13.79 5.38 5.45
C GLU A 73 14.18 6.74 6.05
N ASP A 74 15.44 6.90 6.43
CA ASP A 74 16.00 8.18 6.92
C ASP A 74 15.93 9.25 5.82
N GLY A 75 14.83 10.01 5.72
CA GLY A 75 14.80 11.18 4.85
C GLY A 75 13.46 11.75 4.39
N VAL A 76 12.32 11.10 4.62
CA VAL A 76 11.03 11.60 4.11
C VAL A 76 10.26 12.35 5.19
N SER A 77 10.36 13.67 5.22
CA SER A 77 9.43 14.51 5.99
C SER A 77 8.10 14.59 5.24
N TYR A 78 7.05 13.96 5.77
CA TYR A 78 5.69 14.11 5.23
C TYR A 78 5.18 15.52 5.57
N THR A 79 4.99 16.39 4.57
CA THR A 79 4.20 17.60 4.77
C THR A 79 2.72 17.23 4.64
N GLU A 80 1.92 17.49 5.68
CA GLU A 80 0.46 17.28 5.70
C GLU A 80 -0.30 18.33 4.84
N ASP A 81 0.15 18.57 3.61
CA ASP A 81 -0.41 19.62 2.74
C ASP A 81 -1.86 19.36 2.30
N TYR A 82 -2.39 18.14 2.51
CA TYR A 82 -3.77 17.77 2.19
C TYR A 82 -4.83 18.38 3.15
N LYS A 83 -4.41 19.11 4.20
CA LYS A 83 -5.33 19.83 5.11
C LYS A 83 -5.73 21.24 4.62
N LYS A 84 -5.38 21.66 3.40
CA LYS A 84 -5.92 22.90 2.84
C LYS A 84 -7.37 22.70 2.40
N ARG A 85 -8.27 23.00 3.34
CA ARG A 85 -9.69 23.25 3.11
C ARG A 85 -9.87 24.59 2.42
N ASP A 86 -10.71 24.62 1.39
CA ASP A 86 -11.75 25.64 1.21
C ASP A 86 -13.01 24.93 0.70
#